data_AF-A0A936Q3Y6-F1
#
_entry.id   AF-A0A936Q3Y6-F1
#
_cell.length_a   1.000
_cell.length_b   1.000
_cell.length_c   1.000
_cell.angle_alpha   90.00
_cell.angle_beta   90.00
_cell.angle_gamma   90.00
#
_symmetry.space_group_name_H-M   'P 1'
#
loop_
_entity.id
_entity.type
_entity.pdbx_description
1 polymer ?
#
loop_
_entity_poly.entity_id
_entity_poly.type
_entity_poly.pdbx_seq_one_letter_code
_entity_poly.pdbx_strand_id
1 'polypeptide(L)'
;MRPIRLHSRLAKRSRRGFRGFPAATVAYYGPDDTKATKAVVTIVPAKDAEPAHQTIFTAETGDLREDPFTGDLIVAFVERHEALSVFVADEILGCPHEEGVDFPGGGTCPACPFWAERDRWAATKERLGAARGELLTRAIAEVRAEEAEEESKAQGPSEERPGTGKA
;
A
#
# COMPACT_ATOMS: atom_id res chain seq x y z
N MET A 1 -14.37 8.25 4.99
CA MET A 1 -14.12 6.91 4.42
C MET A 1 -14.27 5.88 5.53
N ARG A 2 -15.12 4.85 5.38
CA ARG A 2 -15.17 3.76 6.37
C ARG A 2 -13.93 2.88 6.19
N PRO A 3 -13.13 2.62 7.24
CA PRO A 3 -12.00 1.71 7.15
C PRO A 3 -12.47 0.34 6.65
N ILE A 4 -11.71 -0.28 5.76
CA ILE A 4 -12.04 -1.63 5.32
C ILE A 4 -11.91 -2.58 6.52
N ARG A 5 -13.03 -3.21 6.90
CA ARG A 5 -13.02 -4.32 7.83
C ARG A 5 -12.62 -5.57 7.09
N LEU A 6 -11.36 -5.96 7.23
CA LEU A 6 -10.80 -7.16 6.61
C LEU A 6 -11.01 -8.39 7.50
N HIS A 7 -11.08 -9.55 6.84
CA HIS A 7 -10.91 -10.83 7.49
C HIS A 7 -9.65 -10.84 8.37
N SER A 8 -9.76 -11.34 9.61
CA SER A 8 -8.74 -11.15 10.66
C SER A 8 -7.36 -11.68 10.29
N ARG A 9 -7.29 -12.85 9.62
CA ARG A 9 -6.04 -13.45 9.13
C ARG A 9 -5.40 -12.62 8.03
N LEU A 10 -6.22 -12.09 7.12
CA LEU A 10 -5.77 -11.23 6.03
C LEU A 10 -5.23 -9.90 6.58
N ALA A 11 -5.97 -9.27 7.50
CA ALA A 11 -5.55 -8.06 8.20
C ALA A 11 -4.23 -8.25 8.96
N LYS A 12 -4.04 -9.42 9.61
CA LYS A 12 -2.80 -9.76 10.32
C LYS A 12 -1.62 -9.93 9.36
N ARG A 13 -1.84 -10.53 8.19
CA ARG A 13 -0.79 -10.69 7.15
C ARG A 13 -0.42 -9.34 6.54
N SER A 14 -1.40 -8.50 6.22
CA SER A 14 -1.19 -7.17 5.66
C SER A 14 -0.37 -6.26 6.58
N ARG A 15 -0.67 -6.27 7.89
CA ARG A 15 0.05 -5.45 8.89
C ARG A 15 1.51 -5.81 9.09
N ARG A 16 1.98 -6.95 8.57
CA ARG A 16 3.41 -7.31 8.65
C ARG A 16 4.28 -6.51 7.69
N GLY A 17 3.68 -5.78 6.75
CA GLY A 17 4.39 -5.03 5.73
C GLY A 17 5.10 -5.93 4.73
N PHE A 18 6.06 -5.35 4.01
CA PHE A 18 6.83 -6.06 3.00
C PHE A 18 7.84 -7.01 3.64
N ARG A 19 7.79 -8.29 3.23
CA ARG A 19 8.69 -9.36 3.69
C ARG A 19 9.36 -10.12 2.54
N GLY A 20 9.36 -9.55 1.33
CA GLY A 20 9.89 -10.17 0.12
C GLY A 20 8.80 -10.68 -0.82
N PHE A 21 9.25 -11.32 -1.90
CA PHE A 21 8.39 -11.92 -2.92
C PHE A 21 8.33 -13.45 -2.76
N PRO A 22 7.27 -14.13 -3.21
CA PRO A 22 6.10 -13.58 -3.92
C PRO A 22 5.26 -12.63 -3.06
N ALA A 23 4.66 -11.62 -3.68
CA ALA A 23 3.80 -10.64 -3.01
C ALA A 23 2.36 -10.79 -3.53
N ALA A 24 1.41 -10.90 -2.61
CA ALA A 24 -0.01 -10.89 -2.95
C ALA A 24 -0.55 -9.47 -2.85
N THR A 25 -1.32 -9.04 -3.85
CA THR A 25 -2.12 -7.81 -3.80
C THR A 25 -3.60 -8.15 -3.81
N VAL A 26 -4.37 -7.59 -2.89
CA VAL A 26 -5.83 -7.75 -2.79
C VAL A 26 -6.48 -6.40 -3.05
N ALA A 27 -7.26 -6.30 -4.12
CA ALA A 27 -8.00 -5.11 -4.52
C ALA A 27 -9.50 -5.37 -4.48
N TYR A 28 -10.26 -4.46 -3.89
CA TYR A 28 -11.72 -4.53 -3.82
C TYR A 28 -12.36 -3.55 -4.81
N TYR A 29 -13.48 -3.95 -5.41
CA TYR A 29 -14.28 -3.20 -6.37
C TYR A 29 -15.75 -3.29 -5.99
N GLY A 30 -16.51 -2.25 -6.28
CA GLY A 30 -17.87 -2.08 -5.80
C GLY A 30 -18.68 -1.08 -6.63
N PRO A 31 -20.01 -1.14 -6.55
CA PRO A 31 -20.86 -0.16 -7.24
C PRO A 31 -20.60 1.29 -6.77
N ASP A 32 -20.08 1.44 -5.55
CA ASP A 32 -19.63 2.68 -4.93
C ASP A 32 -18.46 2.42 -3.95
N ASP A 33 -18.04 3.43 -3.18
CA ASP A 33 -16.95 3.34 -2.19
C ASP A 33 -17.38 2.73 -0.84
N THR A 34 -18.63 2.32 -0.71
CA THR A 34 -19.20 1.84 0.56
C THR A 34 -19.31 0.31 0.63
N LYS A 35 -19.43 -0.38 -0.51
CA LYS A 35 -19.69 -1.83 -0.59
C LYS A 35 -18.83 -2.51 -1.66
N ALA A 36 -18.08 -3.55 -1.30
CA ALA A 36 -17.31 -4.33 -2.28
C ALA A 36 -18.08 -5.56 -2.74
N THR A 37 -18.25 -5.69 -4.06
CA THR A 37 -18.92 -6.84 -4.71
C THR A 37 -17.98 -7.64 -5.61
N LYS A 38 -16.75 -7.17 -5.81
CA LYS A 38 -15.67 -7.90 -6.50
C LYS A 38 -14.36 -7.75 -5.75
N ALA A 39 -13.59 -8.82 -5.64
CA ALA A 39 -12.24 -8.82 -5.09
C ALA A 39 -11.30 -9.49 -6.09
N VAL A 40 -10.19 -8.83 -6.40
CA VAL A 40 -9.14 -9.36 -7.28
C VAL A 40 -7.90 -9.61 -6.42
N VAL A 41 -7.39 -10.83 -6.46
CA VAL A 41 -6.16 -11.22 -5.76
C VAL A 41 -5.14 -11.63 -6.78
N THR A 42 -3.98 -10.98 -6.75
CA THR A 42 -2.91 -11.17 -7.72
C THR A 42 -1.60 -11.51 -7.01
N ILE A 43 -0.84 -12.46 -7.55
CA ILE A 43 0.47 -12.88 -7.05
C ILE A 43 1.55 -12.37 -7.99
N VAL A 44 2.41 -11.51 -7.47
CA VAL A 44 3.58 -10.98 -8.17
C VAL A 44 4.81 -11.76 -7.68
N PRO A 45 5.53 -12.48 -8.55
CA PRO A 45 6.58 -13.42 -8.13
C PRO A 45 7.91 -12.74 -7.78
N ALA A 46 8.18 -11.54 -8.30
CA ALA A 46 9.39 -10.77 -8.05
C ALA A 46 9.14 -9.28 -8.34
N LYS A 47 10.09 -8.43 -7.94
CA LYS A 47 10.06 -7.01 -8.30
C LYS A 47 10.04 -6.86 -9.82
N ASP A 48 9.18 -5.98 -10.33
CA ASP A 48 9.03 -5.65 -11.76
C ASP A 48 8.64 -6.84 -12.66
N ALA A 49 8.24 -7.98 -12.06
CA ALA A 49 7.74 -9.13 -12.80
C ALA A 49 6.23 -9.00 -13.06
N GLU A 50 5.80 -9.55 -14.19
CA GLU A 50 4.37 -9.70 -14.48
C GLU A 50 3.69 -10.61 -13.45
N PRO A 51 2.40 -10.39 -13.17
CA PRO A 51 1.58 -11.29 -12.37
C PRO A 51 1.67 -12.75 -12.82
N ALA A 52 1.99 -13.66 -11.90
CA ALA A 52 2.05 -15.09 -12.19
C ALA A 52 0.69 -15.78 -12.00
N HIS A 53 -0.10 -15.31 -11.03
CA HIS A 53 -1.40 -15.90 -10.71
C HIS A 53 -2.40 -14.81 -10.33
N GLN A 54 -3.67 -15.03 -10.69
CA GLN A 54 -4.77 -14.16 -10.32
C GLN A 54 -6.03 -14.97 -10.06
N THR A 55 -6.83 -14.56 -9.08
CA THR A 55 -8.19 -15.05 -8.87
C THR A 55 -9.14 -13.87 -8.63
N ILE A 56 -10.41 -14.07 -8.99
CA ILE A 56 -11.46 -13.08 -8.84
C ILE A 56 -12.59 -13.71 -8.03
N PHE A 57 -13.08 -12.98 -7.03
CA PHE A 57 -14.28 -13.31 -6.28
C PHE A 57 -15.35 -12.26 -6.58
N THR A 58 -16.59 -12.70 -6.74
CA THR A 58 -17.73 -11.82 -6.99
C THR A 58 -18.89 -12.21 -6.10
N ALA A 59 -19.68 -11.23 -5.66
CA ALA A 59 -20.94 -11.46 -4.98
C ALA A 59 -22.04 -10.58 -5.56
N GLU A 60 -23.21 -11.17 -5.76
CA GLU A 60 -24.42 -10.45 -6.19
C GLU A 60 -24.97 -9.57 -5.06
N THR A 61 -24.86 -10.05 -3.81
CA THR A 61 -25.34 -9.36 -2.61
C THR A 61 -24.30 -9.42 -1.49
N GLY A 62 -24.42 -8.51 -0.51
CA GLY A 62 -23.45 -8.41 0.59
C GLY A 62 -22.12 -7.72 0.24
N ASP A 63 -21.25 -7.60 1.23
CA ASP A 63 -19.94 -6.96 1.10
C ASP A 63 -18.84 -8.01 1.29
N LEU A 64 -18.05 -8.26 0.24
CA LEU A 64 -16.98 -9.26 0.23
C LEU A 64 -15.91 -9.02 1.30
N ARG A 65 -15.78 -7.79 1.80
CA ARG A 65 -14.83 -7.46 2.88
C ARG A 65 -15.28 -8.09 4.20
N GLU A 66 -16.59 -8.22 4.39
CA GLU A 66 -17.22 -8.73 5.62
C GLU A 66 -17.61 -10.21 5.53
N ASP A 67 -17.53 -10.82 4.34
CA ASP A 67 -17.80 -12.24 4.15
C ASP A 67 -16.62 -13.11 4.65
N PRO A 68 -16.79 -13.88 5.75
CA PRO A 68 -15.73 -14.72 6.27
C PRO A 68 -15.32 -15.82 5.29
N PHE A 69 -16.26 -16.33 4.47
CA PHE A 69 -15.97 -17.39 3.50
C PHE A 69 -15.04 -16.88 2.39
N THR A 70 -15.36 -15.73 1.80
CA THR A 70 -14.44 -15.05 0.87
C THR A 70 -13.11 -14.74 1.53
N GLY A 71 -13.11 -14.27 2.78
CA GLY A 71 -11.90 -14.02 3.56
C GLY A 71 -10.99 -15.24 3.69
N ASP A 72 -11.55 -16.43 3.95
CA ASP A 72 -10.82 -17.69 4.03
C ASP A 72 -10.30 -18.15 2.66
N LEU A 73 -11.08 -17.97 1.59
CA LEU A 73 -10.64 -18.30 0.23
C LEU A 73 -9.48 -17.41 -0.23
N ILE A 74 -9.51 -16.12 0.07
CA ILE A 74 -8.38 -15.20 -0.21
C ILE A 74 -7.13 -15.66 0.54
N VAL A 75 -7.26 -15.99 1.83
CA VAL A 75 -6.12 -16.46 2.63
C VAL A 75 -5.58 -17.79 2.08
N ALA A 76 -6.45 -18.72 1.72
CA ALA A 76 -6.04 -20.00 1.14
C ALA A 76 -5.31 -19.83 -0.20
N PHE A 77 -5.78 -18.91 -1.06
CA PHE A 77 -5.10 -18.58 -2.31
C PHE A 77 -3.70 -17.99 -2.06
N VAL A 78 -3.62 -17.04 -1.12
CA VAL A 78 -2.37 -16.41 -0.69
C VAL A 78 -1.38 -17.41 -0.11
N GLU A 79 -1.86 -18.39 0.68
CA GLU A 79 -1.02 -19.44 1.28
C GLU A 79 -0.57 -20.48 0.25
N ARG A 80 -1.47 -20.88 -0.66
CA ARG A 80 -1.16 -21.80 -1.77
C ARG A 80 -0.01 -21.32 -2.65
N HIS A 81 0.08 -20.01 -2.86
CA HIS A 81 1.12 -19.37 -3.68
C HIS A 81 2.28 -18.82 -2.85
N GLU A 82 2.39 -19.23 -1.59
CA GLU A 82 3.53 -18.97 -0.70
C GLU A 82 3.91 -17.48 -0.58
N ALA A 83 2.93 -16.58 -0.73
CA ALA A 83 3.21 -15.15 -0.72
C ALA A 83 3.81 -14.74 0.64
N LEU A 84 4.98 -14.10 0.61
CA LEU A 84 5.66 -13.60 1.81
C LEU A 84 5.07 -12.28 2.27
N SER A 85 4.72 -11.42 1.31
CA SER A 85 4.08 -10.12 1.51
C SER A 85 2.61 -10.18 1.09
N VAL A 86 1.76 -9.47 1.83
CA VAL A 86 0.36 -9.29 1.45
C VAL A 86 0.04 -7.81 1.56
N PHE A 87 -0.44 -7.23 0.47
CA PHE A 87 -0.93 -5.86 0.41
C PHE A 87 -2.42 -5.90 0.13
N VAL A 88 -3.19 -5.21 0.96
CA VAL A 88 -4.62 -5.05 0.73
C VAL A 88 -4.86 -3.58 0.50
N ALA A 89 -5.59 -3.24 -0.56
CA ALA A 89 -6.02 -1.87 -0.79
C ALA A 89 -6.84 -1.38 0.41
N ASP A 90 -6.55 -0.17 0.88
CA ASP A 90 -7.28 0.46 1.99
C ASP A 90 -8.67 0.99 1.58
N GLU A 91 -8.96 0.97 0.28
CA GLU A 91 -10.18 1.49 -0.32
C GLU A 91 -10.73 0.59 -1.44
N ILE A 92 -11.99 0.83 -1.80
CA ILE A 92 -12.60 0.24 -2.99
C ILE A 92 -12.08 1.02 -4.18
N LEU A 93 -11.38 0.35 -5.10
CA LEU A 93 -10.59 0.97 -6.16
C LEU A 93 -11.42 1.37 -7.39
N GLY A 94 -12.67 0.91 -7.49
CA GLY A 94 -13.56 1.29 -8.58
C GLY A 94 -14.74 0.36 -8.79
N CYS A 95 -15.34 0.52 -9.96
CA CYS A 95 -16.47 -0.28 -10.44
C CYS A 95 -16.08 -1.76 -10.62
N PRO A 96 -16.96 -2.72 -10.29
CA PRO A 96 -16.71 -4.14 -10.55
C PRO A 96 -16.77 -4.50 -12.05
N HIS A 97 -17.40 -3.66 -12.88
CA HIS A 97 -17.61 -3.87 -14.30
C HIS A 97 -16.42 -3.44 -15.15
N GLU A 98 -16.11 -4.24 -16.17
CA GLU A 98 -14.97 -4.10 -17.07
C GLU A 98 -15.37 -3.46 -18.40
N GLU A 99 -14.64 -2.43 -18.80
CA GLU A 99 -14.84 -1.73 -20.07
C GLU A 99 -14.50 -2.64 -21.26
N GLY A 100 -15.33 -2.62 -22.29
CA GLY A 100 -15.18 -3.52 -23.45
C GLY A 100 -15.69 -4.95 -23.21
N VAL A 101 -16.03 -5.29 -21.97
CA VAL A 101 -16.64 -6.58 -21.59
C VAL A 101 -18.09 -6.36 -21.14
N ASP A 102 -18.29 -5.58 -20.08
CA ASP A 102 -19.60 -5.35 -19.46
C ASP A 102 -20.33 -4.13 -20.05
N PHE A 103 -19.58 -3.18 -20.63
CA PHE A 103 -20.15 -2.01 -21.29
C PHE A 103 -19.22 -1.52 -22.43
N PRO A 104 -19.74 -0.75 -23.40
CA PRO A 104 -18.96 -0.28 -24.54
C PRO A 104 -17.72 0.54 -24.13
N GLY A 105 -16.63 0.38 -24.89
CA GLY A 105 -15.41 1.15 -24.69
C GLY A 105 -15.58 2.66 -24.94
N GLY A 106 -14.76 3.46 -24.25
CA GLY A 106 -14.71 4.92 -24.31
C GLY A 106 -15.68 5.63 -23.37
N GLY A 107 -16.34 4.91 -22.46
CA GLY A 107 -17.44 5.43 -21.65
C GLY A 107 -17.29 5.26 -20.14
N THR A 108 -18.24 5.85 -19.41
CA THR A 108 -18.44 5.59 -17.98
C THR A 108 -19.38 4.40 -17.81
N CYS A 109 -19.09 3.52 -16.83
CA CYS A 109 -19.99 2.42 -16.52
C CYS A 109 -21.40 2.93 -16.15
N PRO A 110 -22.46 2.55 -16.89
CA PRO A 110 -23.81 3.05 -16.64
C PRO A 110 -24.43 2.46 -15.37
N ALA A 111 -23.97 1.29 -14.93
CA ALA A 111 -24.46 0.63 -13.73
C ALA A 111 -23.90 1.21 -12.42
N CYS A 112 -22.81 2.00 -12.49
CA CYS A 112 -22.13 2.51 -11.30
C CYS A 112 -21.81 4.02 -11.46
N PRO A 113 -22.85 4.89 -11.49
CA PRO A 113 -22.70 6.32 -11.74
C PRO A 113 -21.86 7.04 -10.67
N PHE A 114 -21.72 6.44 -9.49
CA PHE A 114 -20.82 6.95 -8.44
C PHE A 114 -19.41 7.20 -8.98
N TRP A 115 -18.90 6.34 -9.88
CA TRP A 115 -17.52 6.43 -10.37
C TRP A 115 -17.30 7.43 -11.52
N ALA A 116 -18.36 8.06 -12.05
CA ALA A 116 -18.31 8.81 -13.32
C ALA A 116 -17.29 9.95 -13.38
N GLU A 117 -17.13 10.69 -12.29
CA GLU A 117 -16.30 11.91 -12.23
C GLU A 117 -15.30 11.85 -11.07
N ARG A 118 -15.02 10.65 -10.57
CA ARG A 118 -14.13 10.44 -9.43
C ARG A 118 -12.77 9.95 -9.89
N ASP A 119 -11.73 10.64 -9.44
CA ASP A 119 -10.38 10.14 -9.55
C ASP A 119 -10.18 9.00 -8.55
N ARG A 120 -10.22 7.78 -9.08
CA ARG A 120 -10.04 6.51 -8.36
C ARG A 120 -8.74 6.45 -7.55
N TRP A 121 -7.73 7.22 -7.94
CA TRP A 121 -6.41 7.20 -7.33
C TRP A 121 -6.13 8.42 -6.47
N ALA A 122 -7.09 9.34 -6.28
CA ALA A 122 -6.86 10.58 -5.54
C ALA A 122 -6.29 10.32 -4.14
N ALA A 123 -6.93 9.43 -3.38
CA ALA A 123 -6.52 9.10 -2.02
C ALA A 123 -5.20 8.31 -1.99
N THR A 124 -4.98 7.39 -2.94
CA THR A 124 -3.69 6.71 -3.09
C THR A 124 -2.55 7.69 -3.41
N LYS A 125 -2.78 8.66 -4.31
CA LYS A 125 -1.80 9.71 -4.66
C LYS A 125 -1.49 10.61 -3.47
N GLU A 126 -2.50 10.99 -2.70
CA GLU A 126 -2.32 11.77 -1.46
C GLU A 126 -1.43 11.01 -0.46
N ARG A 127 -1.70 9.72 -0.23
CA ARG A 127 -0.90 8.87 0.66
C ARG A 127 0.53 8.70 0.18
N LEU A 128 0.75 8.46 -1.12
CA LEU A 128 2.09 8.36 -1.70
C LEU A 128 2.84 9.70 -1.58
N GLY A 129 2.14 10.82 -1.77
CA GLY A 129 2.69 12.15 -1.53
C GLY A 129 3.14 12.34 -0.09
N ALA A 130 2.29 11.98 0.88
CA ALA A 130 2.60 12.04 2.31
C ALA A 130 3.80 11.15 2.67
N ALA A 131 3.80 9.88 2.23
CA ALA A 131 4.88 8.93 2.49
C ALA A 131 6.21 9.39 1.88
N ARG A 132 6.18 9.95 0.66
CA ARG A 132 7.38 10.54 0.03
C ARG A 132 7.89 11.74 0.82
N GLY A 133 7.00 12.59 1.32
CA GLY A 133 7.37 13.72 2.18
C GLY A 133 8.03 13.28 3.49
N GLU A 134 7.49 12.24 4.14
CA GLU A 134 8.07 11.67 5.36
C GLU A 134 9.47 11.08 5.11
N LEU A 135 9.62 10.29 4.04
CA LEU A 135 10.92 9.73 3.64
C LEU A 135 11.96 10.82 3.35
N LEU A 136 11.57 11.88 2.63
CA LEU A 136 12.45 13.01 2.35
C LEU A 136 12.87 13.72 3.64
N THR A 137 11.93 13.93 4.57
CA THR A 137 12.20 14.57 5.86
C THR A 137 13.21 13.78 6.68
N ARG A 138 13.08 12.45 6.73
CA ARG A 138 14.02 11.56 7.42
C ARG A 138 15.41 11.61 6.80
N ALA A 139 15.50 11.52 5.47
CA ALA A 139 16.78 11.60 4.76
C ALA A 139 17.52 12.93 5.02
N ILE A 140 16.79 14.05 5.05
CA ILE A 140 17.39 15.36 5.38
C ILE A 140 17.90 15.40 6.83
N ALA A 141 17.17 14.82 7.77
CA ALA A 141 17.57 14.78 9.18
C ALA A 141 18.83 13.92 9.38
N GLU A 142 18.96 12.81 8.65
CA GLU A 142 20.16 11.95 8.66
C GLU A 142 21.38 12.72 8.15
N VAL A 143 21.30 13.36 6.99
CA VAL A 143 22.42 14.17 6.43
C VAL A 143 22.85 15.27 7.39
N ARG A 144 21.90 16.00 7.99
CA ARG A 144 22.22 17.07 8.96
C ARG A 144 22.88 16.54 10.24
N ALA A 145 22.52 15.34 10.67
CA ALA A 145 23.16 14.71 11.83
C ALA A 145 24.61 14.32 11.52
N GLU A 146 24.86 13.80 10.32
CA GLU A 146 26.21 13.50 9.83
C GLU A 146 27.07 14.78 9.73
N GLU A 147 26.51 15.87 9.16
CA GLU A 147 27.18 17.17 9.07
C GLU A 147 27.54 17.73 10.46
N ALA A 148 26.61 17.66 11.42
CA ALA A 148 26.84 18.14 12.79
C ALA A 148 27.91 17.30 13.52
N GLU A 149 27.94 15.98 13.30
CA GLU A 149 28.99 15.11 13.85
C GLU A 149 30.36 15.45 13.24
N GLU A 150 30.42 15.71 11.94
CA GLU A 150 31.64 16.10 11.23
C GLU A 150 32.15 17.49 11.68
N GLU A 151 31.26 18.48 11.84
CA GLU A 151 31.60 19.80 12.40
C GLU A 151 32.13 19.69 13.84
N SER A 152 31.49 18.87 14.68
CA SER A 152 31.92 18.65 16.07
C SER A 152 33.30 17.99 16.15
N LYS A 153 33.63 17.12 15.17
CA LYS A 153 34.92 16.46 15.06
C LYS A 153 36.00 17.37 14.47
N ALA A 154 35.62 18.32 13.62
CA ALA A 154 36.51 19.35 13.08
C ALA A 154 36.89 20.41 14.13
N GLN A 155 36.03 20.65 15.13
CA GLN A 155 36.33 21.48 16.31
C GLN A 155 36.97 20.65 17.44
N GLY A 156 38.12 20.04 17.16
CA GLY A 156 38.98 19.43 18.20
C GLY A 156 39.55 20.47 19.19
N PRO A 157 39.96 20.04 20.39
CA PRO A 157 40.24 20.93 21.52
C PRO A 157 41.40 21.88 21.23
N SER A 158 41.21 23.18 21.46
CA SER A 158 42.29 24.16 21.44
C SER A 158 43.31 23.82 22.53
N GLU A 159 44.54 23.47 22.16
CA GLU A 159 45.65 23.35 23.10
C GLU A 159 45.87 24.69 23.82
N GLU A 160 45.43 24.81 25.07
CA GLU A 160 45.91 25.83 25.98
C GLU A 160 47.40 25.57 26.24
N ARG A 161 48.26 26.37 25.60
CA ARG A 161 49.68 26.40 25.92
C ARG A 161 49.86 26.80 27.38
N PRO A 162 50.55 26.01 28.22
CA PRO A 162 50.83 26.42 29.59
C PRO A 162 51.83 27.58 29.54
N GLY A 163 51.37 28.74 30.00
CA GLY A 163 52.20 29.94 30.15
C GLY A 163 53.35 29.65 31.11
N THR A 164 54.58 29.68 30.60
CA THR A 164 55.80 29.66 31.39
C THR A 164 55.92 30.96 32.18
N GLY A 165 55.40 30.98 33.41
CA GLY A 165 55.66 32.03 34.39
C GLY A 165 56.89 31.70 35.22
N LYS A 166 58.02 32.37 34.92
CA LYS A 166 59.26 32.33 35.71
C LYS A 166 59.23 33.40 36.82
N ALA A 167 59.85 33.01 37.94
CA ALA A 167 60.49 33.79 39.02
C ALA A 167 59.57 34.49 40.03
#